data_AF-A0A536WUR4-F1
#
_entry.id   AF-A0A536WUR4-F1
#
_cell.length_a   1.000
_cell.length_b   1.000
_cell.length_c   1.000
_cell.angle_alpha   90.00
_cell.angle_beta   90.00
_cell.angle_gamma   90.00
#
_symmetry.space_group_name_H-M   'P 1'
#
loop_
_entity.id
_entity.type
_entity.pdbx_description
1 polymer ?
#
loop_
_entity_poly.entity_id
_entity_poly.type
_entity_poly.pdbx_seq_one_letter_code
_entity_poly.pdbx_strand_id
1 'polypeptide(L)'
;MRPLLDNFDAALESVNIFRDSPAGHLRITVPRPAARTIIEPILSRFLRAYPAVTLEVVIDSALTDIVRDRFDAGIRPGHRVEQDMIALRLGEDAEPTVVASPEYLHHHGIPKEPGDLRSHNCTRMRFASNALHRWVFEKQGKSIEVDVTGSLISGDSDLAVRAALDGVALARVPRHAVKAQLAAKTLVAVLEDWRPPSVGFYLYYPSRRQMPAALQALIDTLKAEIPARRANRASVLSAPEKQSAKARSPRARAR
;
A
#
# COMPACT_ATOMS: atom_id res chain seq x y z
N MET A 1 -6.89 4.43 38.42
CA MET A 1 -7.06 5.88 38.15
C MET A 1 -6.87 6.31 36.68
N ARG A 2 -6.84 5.41 35.68
CA ARG A 2 -6.81 5.78 34.24
C ARG A 2 -8.17 5.90 33.51
N PRO A 3 -9.31 5.31 33.94
CA PRO A 3 -10.56 5.40 33.17
C PRO A 3 -11.32 6.74 33.34
N LEU A 4 -10.87 7.62 34.26
CA LEU A 4 -11.53 8.92 34.47
C LEU A 4 -11.07 10.00 33.49
N LEU A 5 -9.89 9.87 32.88
CA LEU A 5 -9.37 10.82 31.90
C LEU A 5 -9.89 10.53 30.48
N ASP A 6 -10.02 9.25 30.12
CA ASP A 6 -10.60 8.83 28.83
C ASP A 6 -12.07 9.29 28.67
N ASN A 7 -12.82 9.36 29.78
CA ASN A 7 -14.17 9.92 29.78
C ASN A 7 -14.19 11.44 29.68
N PHE A 8 -13.11 12.14 30.05
CA PHE A 8 -13.03 13.60 29.95
C PHE A 8 -12.74 14.04 28.52
N ASP A 9 -11.83 13.36 27.80
CA ASP A 9 -11.54 13.66 26.40
C ASP A 9 -12.74 13.32 25.49
N ALA A 10 -13.40 12.19 25.73
CA ALA A 10 -14.63 11.82 25.02
C ALA A 10 -15.81 12.75 25.38
N ALA A 11 -15.91 13.22 26.63
CA ALA A 11 -16.93 14.20 27.02
C ALA A 11 -16.64 15.59 26.42
N LEU A 12 -15.38 16.01 26.31
CA LEU A 12 -14.99 17.24 25.63
C LEU A 12 -15.25 17.16 24.12
N GLU A 13 -15.05 16.00 23.49
CA GLU A 13 -15.49 15.76 22.11
C GLU A 13 -17.02 15.79 21.98
N SER A 14 -17.78 15.33 22.97
CA SER A 14 -19.25 15.38 22.95
C SER A 14 -19.82 16.81 23.08
N VAL A 15 -19.02 17.77 23.56
CA VAL A 15 -19.36 19.21 23.58
C VAL A 15 -19.07 19.89 22.24
N ASN A 16 -18.32 19.24 21.32
CA ASN A 16 -17.97 19.77 20.01
C ASN A 16 -19.02 19.55 18.91
N ILE A 17 -20.21 19.05 19.24
CA ILE A 17 -21.33 18.89 18.30
C ILE A 17 -21.88 20.27 17.82
N PHE A 18 -21.44 21.38 18.43
CA PHE A 18 -21.89 22.75 18.16
C PHE A 18 -20.86 23.65 17.44
N ARG A 19 -20.00 23.09 16.57
CA ARG A 19 -19.27 23.91 15.58
C ARG A 19 -19.66 23.48 14.17
N ASP A 20 -20.03 24.43 13.33
CA ASP A 20 -20.35 24.22 11.90
C ASP A 20 -19.17 23.65 11.06
N SER A 21 -17.99 23.50 11.67
CA SER A 21 -16.78 23.02 10.98
C SER A 21 -16.09 21.90 11.79
N PRO A 22 -15.70 20.78 11.15
CA PRO A 22 -14.90 19.72 11.76
C PRO A 22 -13.66 20.24 12.50
N ALA A 23 -13.37 19.66 13.67
CA ALA A 23 -12.20 19.99 14.50
C ALA A 23 -11.69 18.74 15.23
N GLY A 24 -10.47 18.81 15.76
CA GLY A 24 -9.86 17.75 16.59
C GLY A 24 -8.55 17.19 16.03
N HIS A 25 -7.98 16.19 16.70
CA HIS A 25 -6.82 15.46 16.23
C HIS A 25 -7.27 14.23 15.43
N LEU A 26 -6.72 14.06 14.23
CA LEU A 26 -6.99 12.92 13.37
C LEU A 26 -5.68 12.22 13.04
N ARG A 27 -5.50 11.00 13.53
CA ARG A 27 -4.26 10.23 13.38
C ARG A 27 -4.48 9.01 12.49
N ILE A 28 -3.81 8.99 11.34
CA ILE A 28 -3.93 7.91 10.35
C ILE A 28 -2.59 7.22 10.08
N THR A 29 -2.65 5.94 9.75
CA THR A 29 -1.49 5.18 9.26
C THR A 29 -1.63 4.83 7.79
N VAL A 30 -0.60 5.09 6.99
CA VAL A 30 -0.63 4.83 5.55
C VAL A 30 0.71 4.26 5.06
N PRO A 31 0.74 3.33 4.09
CA PRO A 31 1.99 2.95 3.44
C PRO A 31 2.47 4.10 2.54
N ARG A 32 3.78 4.20 2.34
CA ARG A 32 4.41 5.27 1.53
C ARG A 32 3.75 5.48 0.15
N PRO A 33 3.40 4.45 -0.63
CA PRO A 33 2.72 4.67 -1.90
C PRO A 33 1.35 5.35 -1.74
N ALA A 34 0.56 4.99 -0.73
CA ALA A 34 -0.73 5.63 -0.47
C ALA A 34 -0.57 7.09 0.02
N ALA A 35 0.49 7.39 0.78
CA ALA A 35 0.79 8.78 1.15
C ALA A 35 0.98 9.64 -0.11
N ARG A 36 1.72 9.14 -1.10
CA ARG A 36 2.01 9.83 -2.36
C ARG A 36 0.81 9.91 -3.31
N THR A 37 0.06 8.82 -3.48
CA THR A 37 -0.98 8.76 -4.50
C THR A 37 -2.37 9.14 -4.02
N ILE A 38 -2.61 9.14 -2.71
CA ILE A 38 -3.94 9.36 -2.13
C ILE A 38 -3.96 10.58 -1.22
N ILE A 39 -3.01 10.69 -0.29
CA ILE A 39 -3.01 11.78 0.70
C ILE A 39 -2.46 13.07 0.09
N GLU A 40 -1.27 13.02 -0.54
CA GLU A 40 -0.60 14.20 -1.11
C GLU A 40 -1.50 15.02 -2.06
N PRO A 41 -2.29 14.43 -2.98
CA PRO A 41 -3.17 15.18 -3.87
C PRO A 41 -4.27 15.98 -3.15
N ILE A 42 -4.77 15.49 -2.01
CA ILE A 42 -5.85 16.16 -1.27
C ILE A 42 -5.36 17.08 -0.15
N LEU A 43 -4.10 16.92 0.27
CA LEU A 43 -3.61 17.45 1.54
C LEU A 43 -3.81 18.96 1.66
N SER A 44 -3.43 19.71 0.63
CA SER A 44 -3.56 21.17 0.63
C SER A 44 -5.00 21.64 0.69
N ARG A 45 -5.93 20.94 0.00
CA ARG A 45 -7.35 21.28 0.03
C ARG A 45 -7.97 20.96 1.39
N PHE A 46 -7.67 19.78 1.93
CA PHE A 46 -8.18 19.33 3.22
C PHE A 46 -7.77 20.27 4.35
N LEU A 47 -6.47 20.58 4.47
CA LEU A 47 -5.95 21.43 5.55
C LEU A 47 -6.44 22.88 5.48
N ARG A 48 -6.73 23.40 4.26
CA ARG A 48 -7.34 24.72 4.09
C ARG A 48 -8.82 24.74 4.42
N ALA A 49 -9.55 23.68 4.08
CA ALA A 49 -10.98 23.57 4.34
C ALA A 49 -11.29 23.33 5.83
N TYR A 50 -10.39 22.66 6.54
CA TYR A 50 -10.58 22.26 7.95
C TYR A 50 -9.38 22.68 8.83
N PRO A 51 -9.15 23.99 9.03
CA PRO A 51 -7.97 24.48 9.76
C PRO A 51 -7.96 24.15 11.26
N ALA A 52 -9.11 23.74 11.82
CA ALA A 52 -9.23 23.29 13.20
C ALA A 52 -8.92 21.79 13.38
N VAL A 53 -8.61 21.08 12.30
CA VAL A 53 -8.20 19.67 12.32
C VAL A 53 -6.68 19.58 12.31
N THR A 54 -6.11 18.87 13.28
CA THR A 54 -4.71 18.46 13.26
C THR A 54 -4.61 17.06 12.66
N LEU A 55 -4.16 16.95 11.41
CA LEU A 55 -3.96 15.68 10.73
C LEU A 55 -2.54 15.15 10.98
N GLU A 56 -2.42 14.04 11.70
CA GLU A 56 -1.19 13.28 11.85
C GLU A 56 -1.17 12.10 10.87
N VAL A 57 -0.17 12.05 9.99
CA VAL A 57 0.00 10.97 9.00
C VAL A 57 1.26 10.18 9.34
N VAL A 58 1.07 8.97 9.84
CA VAL A 58 2.18 8.04 10.11
C VAL A 58 2.40 7.18 8.87
N ILE A 59 3.60 7.27 8.30
CA ILE A 59 4.00 6.45 7.16
C ILE A 59 4.56 5.12 7.69
N ASP A 60 3.75 4.06 7.61
CA ASP A 60 4.14 2.73 8.08
C ASP A 60 3.66 1.63 7.11
N SER A 61 4.60 0.78 6.72
CA SER A 61 4.39 -0.40 5.88
C SER A 61 4.02 -1.68 6.66
N ALA A 62 4.14 -1.68 7.99
CA ALA A 62 3.73 -2.81 8.83
C ALA A 62 2.20 -2.93 8.92
N LEU A 63 1.68 -4.13 9.20
CA LEU A 63 0.26 -4.32 9.56
C LEU A 63 0.04 -3.83 11.00
N THR A 64 0.15 -2.52 11.20
CA THR A 64 -0.06 -1.83 12.48
C THR A 64 -1.51 -2.04 12.93
N ASP A 65 -1.70 -2.49 14.16
CA ASP A 65 -3.03 -2.63 14.76
C ASP A 65 -3.53 -1.23 15.10
N ILE A 66 -4.41 -0.72 14.25
CA ILE A 66 -4.92 0.65 14.37
C ILE A 66 -5.69 0.87 15.68
N VAL A 67 -6.27 -0.19 16.26
CA VAL A 67 -7.02 -0.10 17.52
C VAL A 67 -6.05 -0.02 18.69
N ARG A 68 -5.10 -0.96 18.77
CA ARG A 68 -4.10 -1.00 19.84
C ARG A 68 -3.22 0.25 19.83
N ASP A 69 -2.83 0.70 18.64
CA ASP A 69 -1.87 1.78 18.47
C ASP A 69 -2.56 3.15 18.35
N ARG A 70 -3.87 3.23 18.64
CA ARG A 70 -4.70 4.45 18.72
C ARG A 70 -4.64 5.31 17.45
N PHE A 71 -4.90 4.67 16.31
CA PHE A 71 -5.16 5.32 15.04
C PHE A 71 -6.67 5.39 14.80
N ASP A 72 -7.12 6.51 14.24
CA ASP A 72 -8.53 6.71 13.87
C ASP A 72 -8.87 5.97 12.57
N ALA A 73 -7.88 5.85 11.66
CA ALA A 73 -8.01 5.11 10.42
C ALA A 73 -6.65 4.62 9.89
N GLY A 74 -6.71 3.65 8.97
CA GLY A 74 -5.55 3.19 8.21
C GLY A 74 -5.86 3.04 6.72
N ILE A 75 -4.90 3.33 5.85
CA ILE A 75 -4.98 2.97 4.43
C ILE A 75 -4.11 1.75 4.18
N ARG A 76 -4.60 0.68 3.56
CA ARG A 76 -3.81 -0.52 3.24
C ARG A 76 -4.12 -1.07 1.85
N PRO A 77 -3.16 -1.78 1.20
CA PRO A 77 -3.42 -2.48 -0.05
C PRO A 77 -4.29 -3.74 0.18
N GLY A 78 -5.17 -4.05 -0.77
CA GLY A 78 -6.04 -5.23 -0.69
C GLY A 78 -7.28 -5.00 0.18
N HIS A 79 -8.06 -6.05 0.46
CA HIS A 79 -9.38 -5.95 1.09
C HIS A 79 -9.48 -6.63 2.47
N ARG A 80 -8.38 -7.14 3.03
CA ARG A 80 -8.43 -7.92 4.28
C ARG A 80 -8.65 -6.97 5.46
N VAL A 81 -9.90 -6.90 5.92
CA VAL A 81 -10.29 -6.19 7.14
C VAL A 81 -10.58 -7.18 8.25
N GLU A 82 -10.26 -6.77 9.47
CA GLU A 82 -10.72 -7.46 10.68
C GLU A 82 -12.24 -7.34 10.81
N GLN A 83 -12.86 -8.23 11.60
CA GLN A 83 -14.27 -8.10 11.96
C GLN A 83 -14.51 -6.72 12.60
N ASP A 84 -15.64 -6.08 12.29
CA ASP A 84 -16.06 -4.76 12.81
C ASP A 84 -15.33 -3.51 12.25
N MET A 85 -14.72 -3.61 11.07
CA MET A 85 -14.14 -2.47 10.35
C MET A 85 -14.86 -2.17 9.02
N ILE A 86 -14.92 -0.89 8.64
CA ILE A 86 -15.46 -0.46 7.34
C ILE A 86 -14.32 -0.31 6.34
N ALA A 87 -14.52 -0.77 5.10
CA ALA A 87 -13.53 -0.70 4.01
C ALA A 87 -14.02 0.18 2.85
N LEU A 88 -13.35 1.30 2.60
CA LEU A 88 -13.61 2.16 1.43
C LEU A 88 -12.47 2.02 0.43
N ARG A 89 -12.77 1.56 -0.79
CA ARG A 89 -11.77 1.52 -1.89
C ARG A 89 -11.30 2.95 -2.21
N LEU A 90 -9.99 3.15 -2.25
CA LEU A 90 -9.33 4.41 -2.55
C LEU A 90 -8.50 4.29 -3.83
N GLY A 91 -8.72 5.23 -4.75
CA GLY A 91 -7.89 5.42 -5.94
C GLY A 91 -7.88 4.25 -6.93
N GLU A 92 -7.09 4.44 -7.98
CA GLU A 92 -6.83 3.39 -8.96
C GLU A 92 -5.89 2.32 -8.40
N ASP A 93 -5.91 1.21 -9.11
CA ASP A 93 -4.98 0.12 -8.96
C ASP A 93 -3.53 0.64 -9.08
N ALA A 94 -2.71 0.39 -8.06
CA ALA A 94 -1.30 0.74 -8.11
C ALA A 94 -0.61 -0.18 -9.12
N GLU A 95 -0.48 0.27 -10.36
CA GLU A 95 0.15 -0.49 -11.44
C GLU A 95 1.68 -0.55 -11.23
N PRO A 96 2.25 -1.70 -10.85
CA PRO A 96 3.69 -1.83 -10.78
C PRO A 96 4.27 -2.02 -12.19
N THR A 97 5.52 -1.62 -12.36
CA THR A 97 6.29 -1.76 -13.61
C THR A 97 7.70 -2.21 -13.28
N VAL A 98 8.34 -2.92 -14.21
CA VAL A 98 9.75 -3.30 -14.10
C VAL A 98 10.55 -2.35 -14.98
N VAL A 99 11.58 -1.73 -14.41
CA VAL A 99 12.40 -0.74 -15.09
C VAL A 99 13.89 -0.99 -14.90
N ALA A 100 14.69 -0.55 -15.87
CA ALA A 100 16.14 -0.50 -15.80
C ALA A 100 16.67 0.70 -16.60
N SER A 101 17.89 1.15 -16.34
CA SER A 101 18.55 2.13 -17.21
C SER A 101 18.87 1.52 -18.58
N PRO A 102 18.95 2.34 -19.64
CA PRO A 102 19.45 1.89 -20.95
C PRO A 102 20.82 1.22 -20.88
N GLU A 103 21.71 1.74 -20.02
CA GLU A 103 23.06 1.20 -19.82
C GLU A 103 23.03 -0.22 -19.25
N TYR A 104 22.21 -0.48 -18.23
CA TYR A 104 22.06 -1.83 -17.68
C TYR A 104 21.58 -2.81 -18.76
N LEU A 105 20.57 -2.42 -19.53
CA LEU A 105 20.00 -3.25 -20.58
C LEU A 105 20.97 -3.51 -21.74
N HIS A 106 21.89 -2.57 -22.02
CA HIS A 106 22.96 -2.75 -22.99
C HIS A 106 23.93 -3.85 -22.56
N HIS A 107 24.35 -3.84 -21.29
CA HIS A 107 25.33 -4.79 -20.76
C HIS A 107 24.74 -6.18 -20.44
N HIS A 108 23.49 -6.23 -19.98
CA HIS A 108 22.88 -7.45 -19.46
C HIS A 108 21.77 -8.02 -20.37
N GLY A 109 21.40 -7.32 -21.43
CA GLY A 109 20.28 -7.66 -22.29
C GLY A 109 18.92 -7.24 -21.70
N ILE A 110 17.88 -7.35 -22.53
CA ILE A 110 16.50 -7.02 -22.18
C ILE A 110 15.73 -8.32 -21.87
N PRO A 111 15.14 -8.48 -20.66
CA PRO A 111 14.30 -9.64 -20.37
C PRO A 111 13.03 -9.59 -21.21
N LYS A 112 12.67 -10.71 -21.83
CA LYS A 112 11.50 -10.88 -22.70
C LYS A 112 10.38 -11.62 -21.98
N GLU A 113 10.72 -12.47 -21.02
CA GLU A 113 9.78 -13.20 -20.17
C GLU A 113 10.18 -13.14 -18.69
N PRO A 114 9.23 -13.35 -17.75
CA PRO A 114 9.52 -13.33 -16.31
C PRO A 114 10.63 -14.31 -15.90
N GLY A 115 10.79 -15.43 -16.61
CA GLY A 115 11.84 -16.41 -16.35
C GLY A 115 13.26 -15.82 -16.48
N ASP A 116 13.45 -14.89 -17.43
CA ASP A 116 14.74 -14.23 -17.69
C ASP A 116 15.24 -13.46 -16.47
N LEU A 117 14.35 -13.00 -15.58
CA LEU A 117 14.73 -12.24 -14.39
C LEU A 117 15.67 -13.01 -13.46
N ARG A 118 15.77 -14.34 -13.58
CA ARG A 118 16.71 -15.16 -12.80
C ARG A 118 18.18 -14.91 -13.16
N SER A 119 18.47 -14.43 -14.37
CA SER A 119 19.84 -14.07 -14.79
C SER A 119 20.18 -12.61 -14.57
N HIS A 120 19.25 -11.82 -14.01
CA HIS A 120 19.43 -10.39 -13.78
C HIS A 120 19.59 -10.06 -12.30
N ASN A 121 20.30 -8.97 -12.02
CA ASN A 121 20.29 -8.35 -10.69
C ASN A 121 18.96 -7.61 -10.50
N CYS A 122 18.14 -8.03 -9.54
CA CYS A 122 16.86 -7.39 -9.24
C CYS A 122 16.83 -6.81 -7.82
N THR A 123 16.26 -5.62 -7.68
CA THR A 123 15.91 -5.10 -6.35
C THR A 123 14.82 -5.96 -5.72
N ARG A 124 14.90 -6.18 -4.41
CA ARG A 124 13.98 -7.02 -3.66
C ARG A 124 13.32 -6.20 -2.56
N MET A 125 12.10 -6.57 -2.21
CA MET A 125 11.38 -5.96 -1.08
C MET A 125 11.19 -7.00 0.01
N ARG A 126 11.37 -6.57 1.26
CA ARG A 126 11.04 -7.38 2.43
C ARG A 126 9.78 -6.83 3.08
N PHE A 127 8.83 -7.72 3.32
CA PHE A 127 7.63 -7.39 4.08
C PHE A 127 7.93 -7.28 5.57
N ALA A 128 7.03 -6.63 6.32
CA ALA A 128 7.10 -6.59 7.78
C ALA A 128 7.07 -8.00 8.41
N SER A 129 6.51 -9.00 7.73
CA SER A 129 6.57 -10.41 8.11
C SER A 129 7.95 -11.06 7.94
N ASN A 130 8.98 -10.29 7.56
CA ASN A 130 10.32 -10.73 7.19
C ASN A 130 10.40 -11.56 5.90
N ALA A 131 9.26 -11.90 5.28
CA ALA A 131 9.22 -12.59 4.00
C ALA A 131 9.66 -11.67 2.86
N LEU A 132 10.40 -12.24 1.89
CA LEU A 132 10.77 -11.54 0.67
C LEU A 132 9.60 -11.59 -0.32
N HIS A 133 9.29 -10.44 -0.89
CA HIS A 133 8.22 -10.29 -1.86
C HIS A 133 8.62 -10.94 -3.19
N ARG A 134 7.88 -11.97 -3.59
CA ARG A 134 8.07 -12.65 -4.88
C ARG A 134 7.40 -11.88 -6.00
N TRP A 135 8.05 -11.78 -7.15
CA TRP A 135 7.51 -11.02 -8.27
C TRP A 135 6.48 -11.88 -9.00
N VAL A 136 5.23 -11.40 -9.04
CA VAL A 136 4.14 -12.06 -9.76
C VAL A 136 3.85 -11.29 -11.03
N PHE A 137 3.68 -12.02 -12.13
CA PHE A 137 3.38 -11.51 -13.46
C PHE A 137 2.19 -12.26 -14.04
N GLU A 138 1.31 -11.56 -14.75
CA GLU A 138 0.16 -12.16 -15.43
C GLU A 138 0.16 -11.80 -16.92
N LYS A 139 -0.07 -12.79 -17.77
CA LYS A 139 -0.31 -12.60 -19.20
C LYS A 139 -1.38 -13.59 -19.66
N GLN A 140 -2.45 -13.10 -20.26
CA GLN A 140 -3.56 -13.91 -20.80
C GLN A 140 -4.13 -14.93 -19.78
N GLY A 141 -4.32 -14.51 -18.52
CA GLY A 141 -4.84 -15.37 -17.45
C GLY A 141 -3.85 -16.38 -16.88
N LYS A 142 -2.61 -16.42 -17.38
CA LYS A 142 -1.52 -17.22 -16.82
C LYS A 142 -0.71 -16.37 -15.85
N SER A 143 -0.67 -16.78 -14.58
CA SER A 143 0.18 -16.18 -13.56
C SER A 143 1.52 -16.91 -13.45
N ILE A 144 2.61 -16.15 -13.38
CA ILE A 144 3.97 -16.64 -13.17
C ILE A 144 4.56 -15.92 -11.97
N GLU A 145 5.03 -16.70 -11.01
CA GLU A 145 5.75 -16.21 -9.85
C GLU A 145 7.26 -16.46 -10.03
N VAL A 146 8.05 -15.43 -9.79
CA VAL A 146 9.50 -15.46 -9.92
C VAL A 146 10.14 -15.03 -8.61
N ASP A 147 10.93 -15.93 -8.03
CA ASP A 147 11.84 -15.59 -6.95
C ASP A 147 13.12 -15.04 -7.56
N VAL A 148 13.20 -13.70 -7.58
CA VAL A 148 14.34 -12.97 -8.13
C VAL A 148 15.46 -12.84 -7.09
N THR A 149 16.69 -12.70 -7.57
CA THR A 149 17.86 -12.45 -6.72
C THR A 149 18.44 -11.07 -7.00
N GLY A 150 19.22 -10.54 -6.07
CA GLY A 150 19.95 -9.30 -6.31
C GLY A 150 20.55 -8.66 -5.08
N SER A 151 21.31 -7.60 -5.32
CA SER A 151 22.20 -6.96 -4.33
C SER A 151 21.52 -5.94 -3.42
N LEU A 152 20.28 -5.54 -3.70
CA LEU A 152 19.52 -4.58 -2.89
C LEU A 152 18.22 -5.22 -2.36
N ILE A 153 18.04 -5.16 -1.04
CA ILE A 153 16.76 -5.45 -0.40
C ILE A 153 16.27 -4.20 0.34
N SER A 154 15.20 -3.60 -0.14
CA SER A 154 14.65 -2.35 0.41
C SER A 154 13.12 -2.35 0.37
N GLY A 155 12.50 -1.81 1.43
CA GLY A 155 11.07 -1.48 1.45
C GLY A 155 10.76 -0.13 0.78
N ASP A 156 11.79 0.65 0.44
CA ASP A 156 11.68 1.97 -0.16
C ASP A 156 11.85 1.90 -1.68
N SER A 157 10.84 2.41 -2.40
CA SER A 157 10.85 2.47 -3.86
C SER A 157 11.88 3.47 -4.40
N ASP A 158 12.20 4.54 -3.67
CA ASP A 158 13.13 5.56 -4.14
C ASP A 158 14.56 4.99 -4.24
N LEU A 159 14.94 4.12 -3.28
CA LEU A 159 16.20 3.38 -3.33
C LEU A 159 16.23 2.39 -4.51
N ALA A 160 15.11 1.72 -4.81
CA ALA A 160 15.03 0.82 -5.94
C ALA A 160 15.13 1.57 -7.28
N VAL A 161 14.44 2.71 -7.40
CA VAL A 161 14.53 3.60 -8.57
C VAL A 161 15.95 4.11 -8.76
N ARG A 162 16.64 4.51 -7.67
CA ARG A 162 18.02 4.97 -7.74
C ARG A 162 18.96 3.87 -8.24
N ALA A 163 18.83 2.64 -7.72
CA ALA A 163 19.63 1.51 -8.19
C ALA A 163 19.40 1.19 -9.68
N ALA A 164 18.16 1.36 -10.17
CA ALA A 164 17.86 1.19 -11.59
C ALA A 164 18.46 2.31 -12.46
N LEU A 165 18.39 3.56 -12.00
CA LEU A 165 18.97 4.71 -12.70
C LEU A 165 20.49 4.58 -12.83
N ASP A 166 21.15 4.11 -11.78
CA ASP A 166 22.60 3.93 -11.71
C ASP A 166 23.09 2.67 -12.45
N GLY A 167 22.19 1.99 -13.18
CA GLY A 167 22.55 0.82 -13.96
C GLY A 167 22.99 -0.38 -13.14
N VAL A 168 22.52 -0.50 -11.89
CA VAL A 168 22.92 -1.59 -11.00
C VAL A 168 21.96 -2.78 -11.07
N ALA A 169 20.65 -2.53 -11.20
CA ALA A 169 19.63 -3.58 -11.09
C ALA A 169 18.33 -3.23 -11.83
N LEU A 170 17.50 -4.24 -12.06
CA LEU A 170 16.09 -4.03 -12.40
C LEU A 170 15.31 -3.68 -11.14
N ALA A 171 14.42 -2.71 -11.25
CA ALA A 171 13.52 -2.32 -10.18
C ALA A 171 12.07 -2.62 -10.54
N ARG A 172 11.34 -3.27 -9.62
CA ARG A 172 9.88 -3.37 -9.70
C ARG A 172 9.26 -2.36 -8.75
N VAL A 173 8.68 -1.31 -9.31
CA VAL A 173 8.19 -0.14 -8.57
C VAL A 173 6.82 0.29 -9.08
N PRO A 174 6.03 1.06 -8.31
CA PRO A 174 4.82 1.68 -8.83
C PRO A 174 5.14 2.59 -10.04
N ARG A 175 4.38 2.47 -11.14
CA ARG A 175 4.65 3.21 -12.38
C ARG A 175 4.64 4.73 -12.19
N HIS A 176 3.83 5.25 -11.28
CA HIS A 176 3.80 6.68 -10.97
C HIS A 176 5.14 7.20 -10.42
N ALA A 177 5.90 6.37 -9.70
CA ALA A 177 7.18 6.75 -9.09
C ALA A 177 8.29 6.99 -10.15
N VAL A 178 8.10 6.46 -11.35
CA VAL A 178 9.09 6.52 -12.44
C VAL A 178 8.57 7.24 -13.69
N LYS A 179 7.42 7.92 -13.60
CA LYS A 179 6.77 8.56 -14.75
C LYS A 179 7.69 9.55 -15.46
N ALA A 180 8.44 10.36 -14.70
CA ALA A 180 9.37 11.33 -15.26
C ALA A 180 10.56 10.67 -15.96
N GLN A 181 11.11 9.61 -15.36
CA GLN A 181 12.26 8.87 -15.86
C GLN A 181 11.92 8.08 -17.13
N LEU A 182 10.70 7.51 -17.18
CA LEU A 182 10.17 6.87 -18.39
C LEU A 182 9.97 7.89 -19.52
N ALA A 183 9.41 9.07 -19.22
CA ALA A 183 9.24 10.14 -20.20
C ALA A 183 10.59 10.67 -20.73
N ALA A 184 11.57 10.84 -19.84
CA ALA A 184 12.93 11.25 -20.17
C ALA A 184 13.80 10.13 -20.78
N LYS A 185 13.30 8.88 -20.82
CA LYS A 185 14.02 7.67 -21.25
C LYS A 185 15.32 7.41 -20.47
N THR A 186 15.45 7.96 -19.27
CA THR A 186 16.54 7.61 -18.35
C THR A 186 16.29 6.26 -17.68
N LEU A 187 15.03 5.80 -17.68
CA LEU A 187 14.63 4.43 -17.42
C LEU A 187 13.79 3.90 -18.58
N VAL A 188 13.88 2.61 -18.82
CA VAL A 188 13.10 1.87 -19.81
C VAL A 188 12.26 0.83 -19.08
N ALA A 189 10.97 0.80 -19.37
CA ALA A 189 10.08 -0.26 -18.88
C ALA A 189 10.33 -1.54 -19.68
N VAL A 190 10.42 -2.66 -18.97
CA VAL A 190 10.58 -4.00 -19.55
C VAL A 190 9.45 -4.90 -19.10
N LEU A 191 9.24 -6.00 -19.83
CA LEU A 191 8.14 -6.94 -19.57
C LEU A 191 6.74 -6.26 -19.59
N GLU A 192 6.52 -5.22 -20.40
CA GLU A 192 5.23 -4.50 -20.44
C GLU A 192 4.05 -5.38 -20.90
N ASP A 193 4.33 -6.46 -21.63
CA ASP A 193 3.38 -7.51 -22.00
C ASP A 193 2.91 -8.37 -20.81
N TRP A 194 3.63 -8.32 -19.69
CA TRP A 194 3.39 -9.08 -18.48
C TRP A 194 2.93 -8.13 -17.39
N ARG A 195 1.62 -8.07 -17.17
CA ARG A 195 1.03 -7.17 -16.17
C ARG A 195 1.15 -7.80 -14.80
N PRO A 196 1.84 -7.19 -13.82
CA PRO A 196 1.76 -7.70 -12.48
C PRO A 196 0.35 -7.41 -11.92
N PRO A 197 -0.19 -8.27 -11.04
CA PRO A 197 -1.49 -8.01 -10.44
C PRO A 197 -1.45 -6.70 -9.66
N SER A 198 -2.46 -5.86 -9.86
CA SER A 198 -2.63 -4.66 -9.05
C SER A 198 -3.62 -4.91 -7.91
N VAL A 199 -3.30 -4.36 -6.76
CA VAL A 199 -4.23 -4.20 -5.65
C VAL A 199 -4.41 -2.71 -5.38
N GLY A 200 -5.65 -2.26 -5.31
CA GLY A 200 -5.92 -0.90 -4.85
C GLY A 200 -5.77 -0.76 -3.35
N PHE A 201 -5.78 0.48 -2.92
CA PHE A 201 -5.79 0.83 -1.50
C PHE A 201 -7.21 0.90 -0.99
N TYR A 202 -7.37 0.65 0.31
CA TYR A 202 -8.62 0.75 1.01
C TYR A 202 -8.38 1.52 2.30
N LEU A 203 -9.29 2.43 2.65
CA LEU A 203 -9.37 3.07 3.95
C LEU A 203 -10.14 2.13 4.89
N TYR A 204 -9.60 1.97 6.09
CA TYR A 204 -10.14 1.15 7.16
C TYR A 204 -10.25 1.96 8.44
N TYR A 205 -11.36 1.82 9.14
CA TYR A 205 -11.57 2.45 10.43
C TYR A 205 -12.56 1.63 11.27
N PRO A 206 -12.50 1.73 12.62
CA PRO A 206 -13.41 1.00 13.50
C PRO A 206 -14.87 1.41 13.28
N SER A 207 -15.77 0.43 13.20
CA SER A 207 -17.22 0.64 13.17
C SER A 207 -17.72 0.98 14.58
N ARG A 208 -17.50 2.22 15.05
CA ARG A 208 -18.07 2.71 16.33
C ARG A 208 -19.28 3.60 16.08
N ARG A 209 -20.17 3.69 17.09
CA ARG A 209 -21.43 4.46 17.05
C ARG A 209 -21.27 5.97 16.81
N GLN A 210 -20.06 6.54 16.95
CA GLN A 210 -19.78 7.93 16.63
C GLN A 210 -18.45 8.02 15.87
N MET A 211 -18.53 8.36 14.57
CA MET A 211 -17.38 8.68 13.75
C MET A 211 -16.96 10.13 14.05
N PRO A 212 -15.66 10.41 14.31
CA PRO A 212 -15.19 11.78 14.49
C PRO A 212 -15.48 12.63 13.25
N ALA A 213 -15.95 13.87 13.44
CA ALA A 213 -16.25 14.78 12.34
C ALA A 213 -15.04 15.02 11.42
N ALA A 214 -13.83 15.04 11.98
CA ALA A 214 -12.59 15.15 11.23
C ALA A 214 -12.35 13.95 10.29
N LEU A 215 -12.64 12.73 10.76
CA LEU A 215 -12.51 11.51 9.94
C LEU A 215 -13.55 11.50 8.81
N GLN A 216 -14.79 11.88 9.10
CA GLN A 216 -15.84 12.01 8.09
C GLN A 216 -15.45 13.03 7.00
N ALA A 217 -14.94 14.19 7.40
CA ALA A 217 -14.45 15.21 6.49
C ALA A 217 -13.30 14.71 5.58
N LEU A 218 -12.38 13.91 6.14
CA LEU A 218 -11.31 13.29 5.36
C LEU A 218 -11.88 12.28 4.35
N ILE A 219 -12.81 11.43 4.78
CA ILE A 219 -13.50 10.46 3.92
C ILE A 219 -14.19 11.17 2.74
N ASP A 220 -14.91 12.25 3.00
CA ASP A 220 -15.63 12.98 1.96
C ASP A 220 -14.67 13.68 0.99
N THR A 221 -13.57 14.23 1.51
CA THR A 221 -12.51 14.81 0.68
C THR A 221 -11.84 13.76 -0.20
N LEU A 222 -11.62 12.55 0.32
CA LEU A 222 -11.08 11.42 -0.44
C LEU A 222 -12.06 10.92 -1.50
N LYS A 223 -13.35 10.80 -1.17
CA LYS A 223 -14.39 10.38 -2.13
C LYS A 223 -14.53 11.33 -3.30
N ALA A 224 -14.37 12.63 -3.08
CA ALA A 224 -14.40 13.62 -4.14
C ALA A 224 -13.29 13.43 -5.21
N GLU A 225 -12.17 12.78 -4.84
CA GLU A 225 -11.08 12.46 -5.77
C GLU A 225 -11.25 11.11 -6.48
N ILE A 226 -12.14 10.23 -6.01
CA ILE A 226 -12.36 8.94 -6.64
C ILE A 226 -13.25 9.17 -7.87
N PRO A 227 -12.78 8.89 -9.10
CA PRO A 227 -13.62 9.03 -10.27
C PRO A 227 -14.87 8.14 -10.15
N ALA A 228 -16.06 8.70 -10.37
CA ALA A 228 -17.36 8.04 -10.16
C ALA A 228 -17.56 6.71 -10.93
N ARG A 229 -16.69 6.38 -11.89
CA ARG A 229 -16.86 5.26 -12.83
C ARG A 229 -16.65 3.85 -12.26
N ARG A 230 -16.28 3.65 -10.98
CA ARG A 230 -15.94 2.30 -10.47
C ARG A 230 -16.49 1.94 -9.08
N ALA A 231 -17.42 2.72 -8.52
CA ALA A 231 -18.13 2.36 -7.29
C ALA A 231 -18.88 1.01 -7.37
N ASN A 232 -19.13 0.50 -8.59
CA ASN A 232 -19.99 -0.67 -8.83
C ASN A 232 -19.28 -2.04 -8.95
N ARG A 233 -17.99 -2.14 -8.60
CA ARG A 233 -17.24 -3.42 -8.61
C ARG A 233 -16.99 -4.00 -7.21
N ALA A 234 -17.67 -3.46 -6.20
CA ALA A 234 -17.73 -4.04 -4.87
C ALA A 234 -18.74 -5.21 -4.86
N SER A 235 -18.37 -6.34 -5.43
CA SER A 235 -19.12 -7.59 -5.23
C SER A 235 -18.16 -8.78 -5.10
N VAL A 236 -18.09 -9.24 -3.85
CA VAL A 236 -17.81 -10.61 -3.40
C VAL A 236 -16.51 -11.25 -3.90
N LEU A 237 -15.46 -11.16 -3.08
CA LEU A 237 -14.39 -12.17 -3.09
C LEU A 237 -14.04 -12.54 -1.64
N SER A 238 -14.41 -13.76 -1.28
CA SER A 238 -14.18 -14.43 -0.01
C SER A 238 -12.68 -14.57 0.28
N ALA A 239 -12.30 -14.49 1.56
CA ALA A 239 -10.93 -14.72 2.01
C ALA A 239 -10.40 -16.10 1.55
N PRO A 240 -9.12 -16.24 1.14
CA PRO A 240 -8.55 -17.54 0.90
C PRO A 240 -8.40 -18.32 2.21
N GLU A 241 -8.85 -19.58 2.18
CA GLU A 241 -8.77 -20.56 3.26
C GLU A 241 -7.36 -20.64 3.88
N LYS A 242 -7.34 -20.74 5.21
CA LYS A 242 -6.13 -21.11 5.97
C LYS A 242 -5.70 -22.51 5.54
N GLN A 243 -4.65 -22.63 4.74
CA GLN A 243 -3.98 -23.93 4.58
C GLN A 243 -3.26 -24.29 5.88
N SER A 244 -3.86 -25.26 6.56
CA SER A 244 -3.34 -25.93 7.75
C SER A 244 -2.01 -26.63 7.41
N ALA A 245 -0.93 -26.19 8.04
CA ALA A 245 0.35 -26.88 7.99
C ALA A 245 0.24 -28.19 8.78
N LYS A 246 0.02 -29.31 8.07
CA LYS A 246 0.25 -30.64 8.63
C LYS A 246 1.76 -30.85 8.80
N ALA A 247 2.24 -30.73 10.03
CA ALA A 247 3.57 -31.19 10.43
C ALA A 247 3.66 -32.72 10.22
N ARG A 248 4.51 -33.16 9.29
CA ARG A 248 4.98 -34.56 9.22
C ARG A 248 6.04 -34.76 10.30
N SER A 249 5.73 -35.57 11.29
CA SER A 249 6.71 -36.14 12.24
C SER A 249 7.52 -37.25 11.57
N PRO A 250 8.86 -37.29 11.71
CA PRO A 250 9.64 -38.45 11.34
C PRO A 250 9.67 -39.44 12.52
N ARG A 251 9.05 -40.61 12.36
CA ARG A 251 9.25 -41.74 13.28
C ARG A 251 10.58 -42.45 12.96
N ALA A 252 11.32 -42.67 14.04
CA ALA A 252 12.63 -43.26 14.13
C ALA A 252 12.72 -44.69 13.58
N ARG A 253 13.91 -45.01 13.04
CA ARG A 253 14.40 -46.38 12.85
C ARG A 253 14.66 -47.03 14.21
N ALA A 254 14.20 -48.26 14.37
CA ALA A 254 14.74 -49.22 15.33
C ALA A 254 14.49 -50.64 14.80
N ARG A 255 15.49 -51.18 14.10
CA ARG A 255 16.13 -52.49 14.28
C ARG A 255 16.98 -52.80 13.05
#